data_AF-A0A1Q7RMM4-F1
#
_entry.id   AF-A0A1Q7RMM4-F1
#
_cell.length_a   1.000
_cell.length_b   1.000
_cell.length_c   1.000
_cell.angle_alpha   90.00
_cell.angle_beta   90.00
_cell.angle_gamma   90.00
#
_symmetry.space_group_name_H-M   'P 1'
#
loop_
_entity.id
_entity.type
_entity.pdbx_description
1 polymer ?
#
loop_
_entity_poly.entity_id
_entity_poly.type
_entity_poly.pdbx_seq_one_letter_code
_entity_poly.pdbx_strand_id
1 'polypeptide(L)'
;MQTDALIDGMNALDYKVSNLSLRDLAHGYDAFLERQKRARFEFVSANIVWKATGEPVAAPTTVVKTTVRDGARIKEVRIGFIGLTRHDPAFLKEVPGGRSIVTIDPLVAVEKRAPALRQKADVIVALVSMGLEQARQLPKKAREIDLVLGGDSTPGRTGTQTRTDDFPEDTQIGRARVLYAGDQGKLLGEVRLFFDDKKGIASTQRTLIGLTREWPDDPGLAKIQETVKVAINDYNKTQTESQSPFAPAGTPAPPSSPPPRTSAGRLPLAAALAQPLTYTGSDRCAPCHEQAFAVWAKSGHAHAFQTLIANKQEYNPQCLGCHTIGYGLTHGYLSPLATPLLVNVGCESCHGPSSRHPDQVQQGFGRTDPSFCVTCHSAENSPDFKPAEYIPKVKHWDDQRARR
;
A
#
# COMPACT_ATOMS: atom_id res chain seq x y z
N MET A 1 10.57 -10.88 -3.59
CA MET A 1 11.14 -10.15 -2.42
C MET A 1 10.04 -9.67 -1.47
N GLN A 2 9.25 -8.63 -1.81
CA GLN A 2 8.23 -8.10 -0.89
C GLN A 2 7.18 -9.13 -0.46
N THR A 3 6.53 -9.81 -1.41
CA THR A 3 5.50 -10.81 -1.08
C THR A 3 6.06 -12.01 -0.31
N ASP A 4 7.32 -12.36 -0.54
CA ASP A 4 7.95 -13.48 0.16
C ASP A 4 8.23 -13.10 1.63
N ALA A 5 8.64 -11.85 1.86
CA ALA A 5 8.81 -11.30 3.21
C ALA A 5 7.49 -11.20 3.98
N LEU A 6 6.36 -10.97 3.30
CA LEU A 6 5.04 -11.02 3.93
C LEU A 6 4.75 -12.42 4.49
N ILE A 7 5.08 -13.49 3.76
CA ILE A 7 4.94 -14.87 4.27
C ILE A 7 5.83 -15.08 5.51
N ASP A 8 7.07 -14.59 5.47
CA ASP A 8 8.00 -14.73 6.59
C ASP A 8 7.52 -13.95 7.83
N GLY A 9 6.99 -12.73 7.65
CA GLY A 9 6.40 -11.93 8.72
C GLY A 9 5.14 -12.58 9.30
N MET A 10 4.24 -13.09 8.45
CA MET A 10 3.04 -13.82 8.90
C MET A 10 3.39 -15.11 9.65
N ASN A 11 4.46 -15.81 9.24
CA ASN A 11 4.98 -16.96 9.96
C ASN A 11 5.53 -16.57 11.35
N ALA A 12 6.22 -15.44 11.46
CA ALA A 12 6.74 -14.93 12.72
C ALA A 12 5.62 -14.49 13.68
N LEU A 13 4.51 -14.00 13.12
CA LEU A 13 3.29 -13.61 13.85
C LEU A 13 2.36 -14.80 14.16
N ASP A 14 2.75 -16.03 13.83
CA ASP A 14 1.98 -17.25 14.06
C ASP A 14 0.54 -17.21 13.54
N TYR A 15 0.36 -16.64 12.33
CA TYR A 15 -0.92 -16.70 11.62
C TYR A 15 -1.41 -18.15 11.51
N LYS A 16 -2.73 -18.34 11.52
CA LYS A 16 -3.34 -19.67 11.37
C LYS A 16 -4.00 -19.87 10.03
N VAL A 17 -4.75 -18.87 9.57
CA VAL A 17 -5.51 -18.93 8.32
C VAL A 17 -5.43 -17.58 7.61
N SER A 18 -5.26 -17.61 6.28
CA SER A 18 -5.31 -16.44 5.42
C SER A 18 -6.24 -16.69 4.23
N ASN A 19 -7.00 -15.67 3.82
CA ASN A 19 -7.78 -15.75 2.60
C ASN A 19 -6.88 -15.49 1.38
N LEU A 20 -7.03 -16.30 0.33
CA LEU A 20 -6.38 -16.05 -0.95
C LEU A 20 -7.14 -14.97 -1.73
N SER A 21 -6.46 -13.90 -2.09
CA SER A 21 -6.95 -12.80 -2.91
C SER A 21 -6.38 -12.82 -4.33
N LEU A 22 -6.91 -11.94 -5.19
CA LEU A 22 -6.36 -11.76 -6.54
C LEU A 22 -4.93 -11.21 -6.53
N ARG A 23 -4.54 -10.47 -5.48
CA ARG A 23 -3.19 -9.88 -5.36
C ARG A 23 -2.13 -10.94 -5.12
N ASP A 24 -2.48 -12.02 -4.40
CA ASP A 24 -1.58 -13.14 -4.15
C ASP A 24 -1.19 -13.88 -5.45
N LEU A 25 -2.05 -13.79 -6.47
CA LEU A 25 -1.86 -14.38 -7.80
C LEU A 25 -1.22 -13.42 -8.81
N ALA A 26 -0.87 -12.19 -8.42
CA ALA A 26 -0.32 -11.18 -9.32
C ALA A 26 0.94 -11.69 -10.05
N HIS A 27 1.83 -12.38 -9.32
CA HIS A 27 3.07 -12.96 -9.84
C HIS A 27 2.91 -14.35 -10.46
N GLY A 28 1.67 -14.83 -10.67
CA GLY A 28 1.40 -16.15 -11.24
C GLY A 28 1.09 -17.21 -10.17
N TYR A 29 0.41 -18.26 -10.61
CA TYR A 29 -0.05 -19.33 -9.72
C TYR A 29 1.11 -20.17 -9.15
N ASP A 30 2.16 -20.43 -9.95
CA ASP A 30 3.32 -21.19 -9.49
C ASP A 30 4.08 -20.45 -8.38
N ALA A 31 4.22 -19.13 -8.51
CA ALA A 31 4.81 -18.30 -7.45
C ALA A 31 3.96 -18.33 -6.16
N PHE A 32 2.63 -18.39 -6.29
CA PHE A 32 1.75 -18.60 -5.13
C PHE A 32 1.98 -19.98 -4.50
N LEU A 33 2.09 -21.06 -5.28
CA LEU A 33 2.34 -22.41 -4.76
C LEU A 33 3.65 -22.48 -3.96
N GLU A 34 4.72 -21.85 -4.43
CA GLU A 34 5.99 -21.79 -3.69
C GLU A 34 5.85 -21.03 -2.36
N ARG A 35 5.07 -19.95 -2.34
CA ARG A 35 4.76 -19.22 -1.09
C ARG A 35 3.89 -20.04 -0.15
N GLN A 36 2.90 -20.75 -0.69
CA GLN A 36 2.03 -21.63 0.08
C GLN A 36 2.83 -22.73 0.77
N LYS A 37 3.84 -23.32 0.11
CA LYS A 37 4.75 -24.32 0.72
C LYS A 37 5.57 -23.76 1.88
N ARG A 38 5.91 -22.47 1.84
CA ARG A 38 6.67 -21.77 2.88
C ARG A 38 5.80 -21.27 4.04
N ALA A 39 4.49 -21.17 3.85
CA ALA A 39 3.57 -20.70 4.87
C ALA A 39 3.39 -21.74 5.98
N ARG A 40 3.40 -21.29 7.24
CA ARG A 40 3.07 -22.08 8.44
C ARG A 40 1.60 -21.94 8.82
N PHE A 41 0.81 -21.41 7.91
CA PHE A 41 -0.61 -21.12 8.02
C PHE A 41 -1.32 -21.60 6.76
N GLU A 42 -2.63 -21.79 6.87
CA GLU A 42 -3.42 -22.30 5.75
C GLU A 42 -3.99 -21.17 4.90
N PHE A 43 -3.84 -21.28 3.58
CA PHE A 43 -4.58 -20.45 2.63
C PHE A 43 -5.94 -21.08 2.33
N VAL A 44 -7.00 -20.28 2.41
CA VAL A 44 -8.36 -20.69 2.03
C VAL A 44 -8.94 -19.82 0.91
N SER A 45 -9.71 -20.42 0.01
CA SER A 45 -10.45 -19.71 -1.04
C SER A 45 -11.56 -20.57 -1.64
N ALA A 46 -12.81 -20.17 -1.48
CA ALA A 46 -13.95 -20.93 -1.97
C ALA A 46 -14.39 -20.52 -3.38
N ASN A 47 -13.98 -19.34 -3.87
CA ASN A 47 -14.53 -18.76 -5.11
C ASN A 47 -13.47 -18.31 -6.14
N ILE A 48 -12.19 -18.60 -5.90
CA ILE A 48 -11.16 -18.59 -6.94
C ILE A 48 -11.01 -20.03 -7.42
N VAL A 49 -11.35 -20.27 -8.69
CA VAL A 49 -11.56 -21.62 -9.22
C VAL A 49 -10.84 -21.83 -10.55
N TRP A 50 -10.57 -23.10 -10.86
CA TRP A 50 -10.17 -23.51 -12.20
C TRP A 50 -11.35 -23.36 -13.15
N LYS A 51 -11.16 -22.63 -14.26
CA LYS A 51 -12.21 -22.38 -15.26
C LYS A 51 -12.81 -23.66 -15.83
N ALA A 52 -11.99 -24.69 -16.03
CA ALA A 52 -12.40 -25.95 -16.64
C ALA A 52 -13.27 -26.83 -15.74
N THR A 53 -13.00 -26.85 -14.42
CA THR A 53 -13.66 -27.77 -13.48
C THR A 53 -14.63 -27.09 -12.52
N GLY A 54 -14.48 -25.77 -12.31
CA GLY A 54 -15.18 -25.04 -11.25
C GLY A 54 -14.71 -25.39 -9.85
N GLU A 55 -13.66 -26.21 -9.70
CA GLU A 55 -13.10 -26.54 -8.40
C GLU A 55 -12.15 -25.44 -7.89
N PRO A 56 -12.15 -25.17 -6.57
CA PRO A 56 -11.25 -24.21 -5.94
C PRO A 56 -9.77 -24.47 -6.24
N VAL A 57 -9.00 -23.39 -6.42
CA VAL A 57 -7.54 -23.49 -6.62
C VAL A 57 -6.77 -23.70 -5.31
N ALA A 58 -7.39 -23.38 -4.18
CA ALA A 58 -6.90 -23.64 -2.83
C ALA A 58 -8.00 -24.33 -2.02
N ALA A 59 -7.70 -24.79 -0.79
CA ALA A 59 -8.73 -25.36 0.07
C ALA A 59 -9.88 -24.35 0.26
N PRO A 60 -11.16 -24.70 0.02
CA PRO A 60 -12.25 -23.74 0.15
C PRO A 60 -12.48 -23.29 1.59
N THR A 61 -12.22 -24.21 2.53
CA THR A 61 -12.50 -24.05 3.95
C THR A 61 -11.46 -24.79 4.78
N THR A 62 -11.23 -24.34 6.01
CA THR A 62 -10.46 -25.10 7.01
C THR A 62 -11.13 -25.02 8.39
N VAL A 63 -10.71 -25.87 9.32
CA VAL A 63 -11.18 -25.86 10.71
C VAL A 63 -9.99 -25.83 11.66
N VAL A 64 -9.90 -24.78 12.45
CA VAL A 64 -8.91 -24.64 13.52
C VAL A 64 -9.56 -25.02 14.84
N LYS A 65 -8.90 -25.88 15.61
CA LYS A 65 -9.32 -26.25 16.96
C LYS A 65 -8.63 -25.35 17.97
N THR A 66 -9.39 -24.86 18.94
CA THR A 66 -8.87 -24.11 20.08
C THR A 66 -9.56 -24.57 21.35
N THR A 67 -9.01 -24.19 22.51
CA THR A 67 -9.61 -24.50 23.81
C THR A 67 -10.07 -23.23 24.50
N VAL A 68 -11.26 -23.29 25.10
CA VAL A 68 -11.81 -22.21 25.92
C VAL A 68 -11.91 -22.69 27.37
N ARG A 69 -11.62 -21.79 28.30
CA ARG A 69 -11.76 -22.05 29.75
C ARG A 69 -13.07 -21.48 30.27
N ASP A 70 -13.75 -22.29 31.06
CA ASP A 70 -14.95 -21.94 31.82
C ASP A 70 -14.73 -22.36 33.27
N GLY A 71 -14.16 -21.44 34.07
CA GLY A 71 -13.60 -21.75 35.38
C GLY A 71 -12.51 -22.82 35.29
N ALA A 72 -12.73 -23.97 35.93
CA ALA A 72 -11.82 -25.12 35.89
C ALA A 72 -12.03 -26.04 34.67
N ARG A 73 -13.10 -25.84 33.88
CA ARG A 73 -13.42 -26.70 32.72
C ARG A 73 -12.71 -26.19 31.47
N ILE A 74 -12.15 -27.11 30.70
CA ILE A 74 -11.56 -26.83 29.38
C ILE A 74 -12.45 -27.49 28.33
N LYS A 75 -12.96 -26.71 27.37
CA LYS A 75 -13.79 -27.20 26.26
C LYS A 75 -13.05 -26.95 24.94
N GLU A 76 -13.00 -27.96 24.05
CA GLU A 76 -12.53 -27.78 22.66
C GLU A 76 -13.63 -27.10 21.84
N VAL A 77 -13.25 -26.07 21.09
CA VAL A 77 -14.09 -25.33 20.15
C VAL A 77 -13.46 -25.39 18.75
N ARG A 78 -14.28 -25.62 17.74
CA ARG A 78 -13.88 -25.73 16.34
C ARG A 78 -14.29 -24.47 15.58
N ILE A 79 -13.33 -23.70 15.11
CA ILE A 79 -13.55 -22.50 14.32
C ILE A 79 -13.33 -22.85 12.85
N GLY A 80 -14.41 -22.85 12.08
CA GLY A 80 -14.39 -23.03 10.63
C GLY A 80 -14.12 -21.72 9.93
N PHE A 81 -13.20 -21.74 8.97
CA PHE A 81 -12.87 -20.59 8.14
C PHE A 81 -13.27 -20.87 6.68
N ILE A 82 -13.84 -19.87 6.03
CA ILE A 82 -14.11 -19.87 4.58
C ILE A 82 -13.51 -18.61 3.95
N GLY A 83 -12.69 -18.78 2.92
CA GLY A 83 -12.08 -17.67 2.20
C GLY A 83 -12.93 -17.21 1.02
N LEU A 84 -13.19 -15.91 0.88
CA LEU A 84 -13.98 -15.36 -0.23
C LEU A 84 -13.36 -14.07 -0.76
N THR A 85 -13.23 -13.97 -2.07
CA THR A 85 -12.65 -12.81 -2.76
C THR A 85 -13.68 -12.18 -3.68
N ARG A 86 -13.57 -10.88 -3.99
CA ARG A 86 -14.49 -10.21 -4.91
C ARG A 86 -14.64 -10.97 -6.23
N HIS A 87 -15.85 -10.98 -6.76
CA HIS A 87 -16.06 -11.43 -8.13
C HIS A 87 -15.54 -10.36 -9.10
N ASP A 88 -14.68 -10.77 -10.02
CA ASP A 88 -14.13 -9.95 -11.08
C ASP A 88 -14.27 -10.72 -12.41
N PRO A 89 -15.27 -10.39 -13.25
CA PRO A 89 -15.48 -11.04 -14.54
C PRO A 89 -14.32 -10.86 -15.52
N ALA A 90 -13.50 -9.81 -15.36
CA ALA A 90 -12.33 -9.56 -16.19
C ALA A 90 -11.09 -10.32 -15.69
N PHE A 91 -11.15 -10.89 -14.48
CA PHE A 91 -10.06 -11.68 -13.94
C PHE A 91 -9.98 -13.04 -14.64
N LEU A 92 -8.96 -13.18 -15.48
CA LEU A 92 -8.54 -14.42 -16.09
C LEU A 92 -7.03 -14.52 -15.98
N LYS A 93 -6.53 -15.54 -15.26
CA LYS A 93 -5.10 -15.80 -15.12
C LYS A 93 -4.78 -17.11 -15.82
N GLU A 94 -4.02 -17.02 -16.91
CA GLU A 94 -3.47 -18.20 -17.57
C GLU A 94 -2.33 -18.80 -16.74
N VAL A 95 -2.33 -20.11 -16.66
CA VAL A 95 -1.35 -20.94 -15.95
C VAL A 95 -0.71 -21.87 -16.97
N PRO A 96 0.60 -22.19 -16.84
CA PRO A 96 1.25 -23.17 -17.71
C PRO A 96 0.44 -24.47 -17.86
N GLY A 97 0.40 -24.99 -19.09
CA GLY A 97 -0.40 -26.15 -19.46
C GLY A 97 -1.84 -25.82 -19.90
N GLY A 98 -2.13 -24.57 -20.27
CA GLY A 98 -3.43 -24.18 -20.86
C GLY A 98 -4.59 -24.15 -19.87
N ARG A 99 -4.29 -24.10 -18.56
CA ARG A 99 -5.30 -23.97 -17.52
C ARG A 99 -5.51 -22.50 -17.19
N SER A 100 -6.75 -22.11 -16.93
CA SER A 100 -7.06 -20.74 -16.54
C SER A 100 -7.75 -20.70 -15.18
N ILE A 101 -7.44 -19.68 -14.40
CA ILE A 101 -8.07 -19.38 -13.12
C ILE A 101 -9.03 -18.20 -13.32
N VAL A 102 -10.24 -18.32 -12.76
CA VAL A 102 -11.29 -17.30 -12.78
C VAL A 102 -11.87 -17.12 -11.38
N THR A 103 -12.68 -16.09 -11.20
CA THR A 103 -13.50 -15.93 -10.00
C THR A 103 -14.96 -16.24 -10.29
N ILE A 104 -15.64 -16.85 -9.33
CA ILE A 104 -17.11 -16.98 -9.33
C ILE A 104 -17.72 -16.10 -8.24
N ASP A 105 -19.04 -15.91 -8.30
CA ASP A 105 -19.77 -15.13 -7.30
C ASP A 105 -19.52 -15.70 -5.88
N PRO A 106 -18.97 -14.89 -4.94
CA PRO A 106 -18.76 -15.34 -3.57
C PRO A 106 -20.05 -15.75 -2.85
N LEU A 107 -21.21 -15.20 -3.23
CA LEU A 107 -22.51 -15.58 -2.66
C LEU A 107 -22.91 -17.01 -3.07
N VAL A 108 -22.60 -17.40 -4.30
CA VAL A 108 -22.82 -18.78 -4.78
C VAL A 108 -21.85 -19.74 -4.09
N ALA A 109 -20.58 -19.33 -3.95
CA ALA A 109 -19.56 -20.16 -3.31
C ALA A 109 -19.86 -20.41 -1.83
N VAL A 110 -20.28 -19.37 -1.09
CA VAL A 110 -20.58 -19.51 0.34
C VAL A 110 -21.83 -20.36 0.58
N GLU A 111 -22.89 -20.17 -0.22
CA GLU A 111 -24.12 -20.98 -0.14
C GLU A 111 -23.83 -22.47 -0.36
N LYS A 112 -22.95 -22.79 -1.30
CA LYS A 112 -22.54 -24.18 -1.59
C LYS A 112 -21.74 -24.82 -0.46
N ARG A 113 -20.92 -24.06 0.28
CA ARG A 113 -19.87 -24.62 1.16
C ARG A 113 -20.16 -24.44 2.67
N ALA A 114 -20.89 -23.40 3.06
CA ALA A 114 -21.15 -23.10 4.47
C ALA A 114 -21.92 -24.21 5.22
N PRO A 115 -22.93 -24.90 4.63
CA PRO A 115 -23.65 -25.96 5.33
C PRO A 115 -22.75 -27.14 5.72
N ALA A 116 -21.86 -27.57 4.82
CA ALA A 116 -20.91 -28.65 5.09
C ALA A 116 -19.84 -28.25 6.11
N LEU A 117 -19.42 -26.99 6.11
CA LEU A 117 -18.49 -26.46 7.11
C LEU A 117 -19.13 -26.43 8.50
N ARG A 118 -20.41 -26.05 8.59
CA ARG A 118 -21.15 -25.99 9.87
C ARG A 118 -21.25 -27.34 10.57
N GLN A 119 -21.34 -28.44 9.81
CA GLN A 119 -21.34 -29.78 10.40
C GLN A 119 -20.02 -30.12 11.13
N LYS A 120 -18.93 -29.44 10.78
CA LYS A 120 -17.58 -29.70 11.29
C LYS A 120 -17.08 -28.60 12.25
N ALA A 121 -17.79 -27.47 12.34
CA ALA A 121 -17.36 -26.29 13.07
C ALA A 121 -18.48 -25.76 14.00
N ASP A 122 -18.07 -25.30 15.18
CA ASP A 122 -18.97 -24.69 16.16
C ASP A 122 -19.22 -23.20 15.80
N VAL A 123 -18.23 -22.54 15.19
CA VAL A 123 -18.29 -21.16 14.67
C VAL A 123 -17.80 -21.11 13.24
N ILE A 124 -18.43 -20.29 12.39
CA ILE A 124 -17.95 -20.02 11.02
C ILE A 124 -17.53 -18.56 10.86
N VAL A 125 -16.28 -18.39 10.44
CA VAL A 125 -15.66 -17.12 10.10
C VAL A 125 -15.43 -17.05 8.60
N ALA A 126 -16.08 -16.10 7.93
CA ALA A 126 -15.78 -15.75 6.55
C ALA A 126 -14.65 -14.72 6.51
N LEU A 127 -13.51 -15.10 5.93
CA LEU A 127 -12.39 -14.21 5.67
C LEU A 127 -12.54 -13.63 4.26
N VAL A 128 -12.75 -12.32 4.15
CA VAL A 128 -13.20 -11.70 2.89
C VAL A 128 -12.24 -10.64 2.33
N SER A 129 -12.01 -10.68 1.02
CA SER A 129 -11.31 -9.64 0.26
C SER A 129 -12.25 -9.07 -0.80
N MET A 130 -13.20 -8.24 -0.37
CA MET A 130 -14.23 -7.63 -1.21
C MET A 130 -14.79 -6.35 -0.59
N GLY A 131 -15.55 -5.58 -1.37
CA GLY A 131 -16.22 -4.38 -0.88
C GLY A 131 -17.32 -4.69 0.14
N LEU A 132 -17.56 -3.75 1.04
CA LEU A 132 -18.46 -3.90 2.18
C LEU A 132 -19.89 -4.31 1.78
N GLU A 133 -20.45 -3.70 0.75
CA GLU A 133 -21.82 -3.98 0.31
C GLU A 133 -22.01 -5.44 -0.11
N GLN A 134 -21.01 -6.04 -0.76
CA GLN A 134 -21.05 -7.46 -1.13
C GLN A 134 -20.90 -8.34 0.12
N ALA A 135 -20.00 -7.99 1.04
CA ALA A 135 -19.81 -8.73 2.28
C ALA A 135 -21.07 -8.76 3.17
N ARG A 136 -21.84 -7.66 3.22
CA ARG A 136 -23.14 -7.58 3.93
C ARG A 136 -24.20 -8.54 3.39
N GLN A 137 -24.07 -9.04 2.15
CA GLN A 137 -25.00 -10.02 1.58
C GLN A 137 -24.67 -11.46 1.99
N LEU A 138 -23.41 -11.77 2.35
CA LEU A 138 -22.97 -13.11 2.72
C LEU A 138 -23.83 -13.74 3.84
N PRO A 139 -24.04 -13.09 5.00
CA PRO A 139 -24.84 -13.69 6.07
C PRO A 139 -26.35 -13.73 5.78
N LYS A 140 -26.84 -12.97 4.78
CA LYS A 140 -28.23 -13.07 4.32
C LYS A 140 -28.44 -14.32 3.46
N LYS A 141 -27.42 -14.69 2.69
CA LYS A 141 -27.43 -15.84 1.78
C LYS A 141 -27.06 -17.15 2.48
N ALA A 142 -26.07 -17.12 3.38
CA ALA A 142 -25.63 -18.26 4.18
C ALA A 142 -25.77 -17.92 5.67
N ARG A 143 -26.87 -18.37 6.28
CA ARG A 143 -27.20 -18.09 7.69
C ARG A 143 -26.27 -18.80 8.67
N GLU A 144 -25.46 -19.72 8.18
CA GLU A 144 -24.42 -20.42 8.93
C GLU A 144 -23.19 -19.55 9.19
N ILE A 145 -23.09 -18.31 8.71
CA ILE A 145 -21.94 -17.46 9.03
C ILE A 145 -22.16 -16.81 10.41
N ASP A 146 -21.12 -16.77 11.25
CA ASP A 146 -21.11 -16.07 12.53
C ASP A 146 -20.35 -14.74 12.48
N LEU A 147 -19.23 -14.73 11.74
CA LEU A 147 -18.38 -13.57 11.61
C LEU A 147 -17.96 -13.40 10.15
N VAL A 148 -17.95 -12.17 9.67
CA VAL A 148 -17.33 -11.77 8.42
C VAL A 148 -16.20 -10.81 8.80
N LEU A 149 -14.96 -11.23 8.56
CA LEU A 149 -13.75 -10.44 8.79
C LEU A 149 -13.18 -10.04 7.44
N GLY A 150 -13.19 -8.74 7.15
CA GLY A 150 -12.80 -8.21 5.85
C GLY A 150 -11.70 -7.16 5.89
N GLY A 151 -11.06 -7.00 4.74
CA GLY A 151 -10.29 -5.81 4.38
C GLY A 151 -10.76 -5.33 3.01
N ASP A 152 -11.04 -4.03 2.86
CA ASP A 152 -11.29 -3.45 1.54
C ASP A 152 -9.93 -3.16 0.88
N SER A 153 -9.69 -3.80 -0.27
CA SER A 153 -8.45 -3.65 -1.02
C SER A 153 -8.47 -2.44 -1.97
N THR A 154 -9.53 -1.63 -1.93
CA THR A 154 -9.72 -0.41 -2.71
C THR A 154 -9.17 0.79 -1.93
N PRO A 155 -8.10 1.45 -2.41
CA PRO A 155 -7.50 2.60 -1.74
C PRO A 155 -8.54 3.70 -1.48
N GLY A 156 -8.57 4.25 -0.26
CA GLY A 156 -9.42 5.37 0.12
C GLY A 156 -10.92 5.06 0.28
N ARG A 157 -11.31 3.76 0.30
CA ARG A 157 -12.72 3.33 0.49
C ARG A 157 -12.99 2.56 1.78
N THR A 158 -11.97 2.31 2.60
CA THR A 158 -12.21 2.04 4.01
C THR A 158 -12.93 3.28 4.54
N GLY A 159 -14.20 3.12 4.92
CA GLY A 159 -15.10 4.24 5.19
C GLY A 159 -14.47 5.30 6.08
N THR A 160 -14.91 6.55 5.93
CA THR A 160 -14.54 7.64 6.83
C THR A 160 -14.66 7.16 8.26
N GLN A 161 -13.54 6.94 8.94
CA GLN A 161 -13.51 6.69 10.38
C GLN A 161 -14.19 7.89 11.03
N THR A 162 -15.39 7.69 11.54
CA THR A 162 -16.10 8.73 12.28
C THR A 162 -15.52 8.88 13.68
N ARG A 163 -14.80 7.85 14.17
CA ARG A 163 -14.01 7.85 15.40
C ARG A 163 -12.76 6.97 15.25
N THR A 164 -11.71 7.27 16.01
CA THR A 164 -10.41 6.58 15.97
C THR A 164 -10.41 5.21 16.66
N ASP A 165 -11.48 4.87 17.39
CA ASP A 165 -11.62 3.71 18.27
C ASP A 165 -12.66 2.67 17.80
N ASP A 166 -13.42 2.95 16.74
CA ASP A 166 -14.47 2.07 16.21
C ASP A 166 -14.08 1.45 14.86
N PHE A 167 -14.53 0.22 14.61
CA PHE A 167 -14.37 -0.39 13.29
C PHE A 167 -14.98 0.53 12.21
N PRO A 168 -14.31 0.73 11.06
CA PRO A 168 -14.91 1.36 9.89
C PRO A 168 -16.28 0.76 9.51
N GLU A 169 -16.50 -0.52 9.86
CA GLU A 169 -17.80 -1.17 9.84
C GLU A 169 -17.94 -2.15 11.03
N ASP A 170 -19.01 -2.01 11.81
CA ASP A 170 -19.50 -2.99 12.81
C ASP A 170 -21.02 -3.16 12.66
N THR A 171 -21.45 -4.09 11.81
CA THR A 171 -22.88 -4.33 11.54
C THR A 171 -23.30 -5.76 11.89
N GLN A 172 -24.36 -5.89 12.68
CA GLN A 172 -25.02 -7.17 12.95
C GLN A 172 -26.08 -7.46 11.88
N ILE A 173 -25.99 -8.64 11.24
CA ILE A 173 -26.96 -9.12 10.25
C ILE A 173 -27.40 -10.53 10.65
N GLY A 174 -28.63 -10.64 11.17
CA GLY A 174 -29.09 -11.89 11.78
C GLY A 174 -28.16 -12.28 12.94
N ARG A 175 -27.60 -13.50 12.90
CA ARG A 175 -26.60 -13.95 13.89
C ARG A 175 -25.17 -13.48 13.59
N ALA A 176 -24.90 -13.06 12.36
CA ALA A 176 -23.55 -12.74 11.92
C ALA A 176 -23.15 -11.31 12.27
N ARG A 177 -21.86 -11.09 12.57
CA ARG A 177 -21.27 -9.76 12.64
C ARG A 177 -20.32 -9.52 11.47
N VAL A 178 -20.43 -8.37 10.83
CA VAL A 178 -19.52 -7.93 9.76
C VAL A 178 -18.56 -6.88 10.31
N LEU A 179 -17.26 -7.14 10.19
CA LEU A 179 -16.18 -6.33 10.75
C LEU A 179 -15.08 -6.12 9.70
N TYR A 180 -14.63 -4.88 9.54
CA TYR A 180 -13.56 -4.52 8.60
C TYR A 180 -12.42 -3.78 9.30
N ALA A 181 -11.18 -4.25 9.12
CA ALA A 181 -10.00 -3.70 9.78
C ALA A 181 -9.09 -2.93 8.79
N GLY A 182 -9.61 -1.84 8.22
CA GLY A 182 -8.82 -0.88 7.44
C GLY A 182 -7.94 -1.49 6.32
N ASP A 183 -6.85 -0.80 6.01
CA ASP A 183 -5.80 -1.25 5.10
C ASP A 183 -4.38 -0.92 5.64
N GLN A 184 -3.36 -1.39 4.93
CA GLN A 184 -1.94 -1.09 5.18
C GLN A 184 -1.38 -1.47 6.57
N GLY A 185 -2.12 -2.25 7.37
CA GLY A 185 -1.68 -2.64 8.71
C GLY A 185 -1.66 -1.48 9.71
N LYS A 186 -2.39 -0.39 9.46
CA LYS A 186 -2.51 0.74 10.41
C LYS A 186 -3.38 0.40 11.63
N LEU A 187 -4.24 -0.60 11.48
CA LEU A 187 -5.22 -1.01 12.48
C LEU A 187 -5.13 -2.53 12.69
N LEU A 188 -5.23 -2.96 13.94
CA LEU A 188 -5.39 -4.35 14.33
C LEU A 188 -6.79 -4.56 14.93
N GLY A 189 -7.58 -5.43 14.29
CA GLY A 189 -8.90 -5.81 14.79
C GLY A 189 -8.81 -6.97 15.77
N GLU A 190 -9.28 -6.77 16.99
CA GLU A 190 -9.43 -7.82 18.00
C GLU A 190 -10.92 -8.17 18.16
N VAL A 191 -11.25 -9.46 18.09
CA VAL A 191 -12.61 -9.97 18.35
C VAL A 191 -12.54 -11.10 19.36
N ARG A 192 -13.08 -10.86 20.56
CA ARG A 192 -13.23 -11.87 21.61
C ARG A 192 -14.60 -12.49 21.54
N LEU A 193 -14.64 -13.82 21.48
CA LEU A 193 -15.87 -14.60 21.44
C LEU A 193 -16.10 -15.26 22.79
N PHE A 194 -17.29 -15.09 23.34
CA PHE A 194 -17.72 -15.74 24.57
C PHE A 194 -18.76 -16.80 24.21
N PHE A 195 -18.55 -18.02 24.69
CA PHE A 195 -19.31 -19.18 24.29
C PHE A 195 -20.34 -19.59 25.33
N ASP A 196 -21.48 -20.09 24.89
CA ASP A 196 -22.47 -20.77 25.73
C ASP A 196 -22.12 -22.26 25.93
N ASP A 197 -22.95 -22.97 26.71
CA ASP A 197 -22.78 -24.40 26.96
C ASP A 197 -22.90 -25.28 25.71
N LYS A 198 -23.56 -24.79 24.66
CA LYS A 198 -23.72 -25.47 23.37
C LYS A 198 -22.60 -25.11 22.38
N LYS A 199 -21.55 -24.41 22.84
CA LYS A 199 -20.45 -23.89 22.01
C LYS A 199 -20.91 -22.88 20.94
N GLY A 200 -22.10 -22.29 21.11
CA GLY A 200 -22.55 -21.13 20.35
C GLY A 200 -21.95 -19.85 20.91
N ILE A 201 -21.94 -18.78 20.11
CA ILE A 201 -21.50 -17.45 20.55
C ILE A 201 -22.61 -16.82 21.39
N ALA A 202 -22.37 -16.66 22.69
CA ALA A 202 -23.26 -15.98 23.62
C ALA A 202 -23.12 -14.45 23.52
N SER A 203 -21.88 -13.98 23.44
CA SER A 203 -21.57 -12.57 23.27
C SER A 203 -20.22 -12.38 22.58
N THR A 204 -19.97 -11.16 22.15
CA THR A 204 -18.73 -10.78 21.50
C THR A 204 -18.25 -9.46 22.10
N GLN A 205 -16.93 -9.28 22.21
CA GLN A 205 -16.28 -7.98 22.43
C GLN A 205 -15.36 -7.70 21.25
N ARG A 206 -15.29 -6.45 20.81
CA ARG A 206 -14.44 -6.07 19.70
C ARG A 206 -13.72 -4.77 20.04
N THR A 207 -12.47 -4.69 19.61
CA THR A 207 -11.64 -3.49 19.76
C THR A 207 -10.85 -3.30 18.48
N LEU A 208 -10.70 -2.04 18.05
CA LEU A 208 -9.80 -1.68 16.98
C LEU A 208 -8.59 -0.95 17.58
N ILE A 209 -7.39 -1.44 17.29
CA ILE A 209 -6.15 -0.92 17.87
C ILE A 209 -5.39 -0.19 16.77
N GLY A 210 -5.22 1.12 16.93
CA GLY A 210 -4.34 1.91 16.06
C GLY A 210 -2.88 1.61 16.34
N LEU A 211 -2.15 1.14 15.33
CA LEU A 211 -0.71 0.85 15.43
C LEU A 211 0.08 2.16 15.29
N THR A 212 0.04 2.97 16.35
CA THR A 212 0.78 4.23 16.47
C THR A 212 2.17 4.00 17.09
N ARG A 213 2.94 5.07 17.31
CA ARG A 213 4.24 5.03 18.01
C ARG A 213 4.17 4.50 19.45
N GLU A 214 2.97 4.39 20.03
CA GLU A 214 2.76 3.73 21.31
C GLU A 214 3.10 2.23 21.26
N TRP A 215 2.99 1.62 20.08
CA TRP A 215 3.33 0.22 19.81
C TRP A 215 4.68 0.17 19.10
N PRO A 216 5.80 -0.07 19.82
CA PRO A 216 7.11 -0.14 19.18
C PRO A 216 7.22 -1.35 18.25
N ASP A 217 8.05 -1.22 17.22
CA ASP A 217 8.31 -2.30 16.27
C ASP A 217 8.90 -3.53 16.97
N ASP A 218 8.41 -4.72 16.60
CA ASP A 218 9.04 -5.97 17.01
C ASP A 218 10.44 -6.09 16.37
N PRO A 219 11.52 -6.33 17.14
CA PRO A 219 12.87 -6.38 16.60
C PRO A 219 13.07 -7.47 15.52
N GLY A 220 12.35 -8.60 15.63
CA GLY A 220 12.41 -9.68 14.66
C GLY A 220 11.79 -9.29 13.32
N LEU A 221 10.60 -8.70 13.36
CA LEU A 221 9.91 -8.18 12.18
C LEU A 221 10.65 -6.99 11.56
N ALA A 222 11.18 -6.08 12.38
CA ALA A 222 11.97 -4.94 11.92
C ALA A 222 13.21 -5.40 11.12
N LYS A 223 13.85 -6.50 11.55
CA LYS A 223 14.97 -7.09 10.82
C LYS A 223 14.56 -7.66 9.45
N ILE A 224 13.39 -8.31 9.38
CA ILE A 224 12.83 -8.80 8.10
C ILE A 224 12.57 -7.62 7.17
N GLN A 225 11.93 -6.57 7.67
CA GLN A 225 11.64 -5.37 6.91
C GLN A 225 12.92 -4.71 6.39
N GLU A 226 13.91 -4.50 7.25
CA GLU A 226 15.17 -3.85 6.86
C GLU A 226 15.92 -4.65 5.79
N THR A 227 15.99 -5.97 5.93
CA THR A 227 16.63 -6.84 4.93
C THR A 227 16.01 -6.67 3.55
N VAL A 228 14.68 -6.64 3.48
CA VAL A 228 13.93 -6.56 2.23
C VAL A 228 14.00 -5.17 1.64
N LYS A 229 13.90 -4.15 2.50
CA LYS A 229 14.01 -2.74 2.17
C LYS A 229 15.35 -2.42 1.50
N VAL A 230 16.47 -2.92 2.07
CA VAL A 230 17.81 -2.79 1.49
C VAL A 230 17.90 -3.52 0.14
N ALA A 231 17.45 -4.78 0.07
CA ALA A 231 17.52 -5.55 -1.17
C ALA A 231 16.73 -4.92 -2.32
N ILE A 232 15.57 -4.32 -2.03
CA ILE A 232 14.78 -3.58 -3.02
C ILE A 232 15.50 -2.31 -3.47
N ASN A 233 16.11 -1.58 -2.54
CA ASN A 233 16.88 -0.38 -2.88
C ASN A 233 18.07 -0.73 -3.79
N ASP A 234 18.80 -1.80 -3.49
CA ASP A 234 19.93 -2.27 -4.30
C ASP A 234 19.47 -2.74 -5.70
N TYR A 235 18.32 -3.41 -5.77
CA TYR A 235 17.70 -3.77 -7.04
C TYR A 235 17.35 -2.53 -7.85
N ASN A 236 16.65 -1.56 -7.25
CA ASN A 236 16.25 -0.32 -7.91
C ASN A 236 17.46 0.51 -8.35
N LYS A 237 18.51 0.54 -7.53
CA LYS A 237 19.80 1.15 -7.87
C LYS A 237 20.36 0.54 -9.15
N THR A 238 20.50 -0.78 -9.15
CA THR A 238 21.01 -1.53 -10.31
C THR A 238 20.22 -1.23 -11.58
N GLN A 239 18.88 -1.23 -11.48
CA GLN A 239 18.00 -0.90 -12.61
C GLN A 239 18.17 0.55 -13.08
N THR A 240 18.17 1.51 -12.15
CA THR A 240 18.27 2.94 -12.46
C THR A 240 19.62 3.28 -13.09
N GLU A 241 20.71 2.74 -12.55
CA GLU A 241 22.06 3.03 -13.03
C GLU A 241 22.35 2.36 -14.37
N SER A 242 21.87 1.13 -14.59
CA SER A 242 22.01 0.44 -15.89
C SER A 242 21.20 1.08 -17.02
N GLN A 243 20.13 1.80 -16.69
CA GLN A 243 19.30 2.54 -17.67
C GLN A 243 19.73 4.00 -17.81
N SER A 244 20.73 4.44 -17.06
CA SER A 244 21.20 5.82 -17.10
C SER A 244 21.85 6.12 -18.46
N PRO A 245 21.52 7.25 -19.11
CA PRO A 245 22.24 7.70 -20.31
C PRO A 245 23.71 8.03 -20.04
N PHE A 246 24.13 8.06 -18.77
CA PHE A 246 25.50 8.24 -18.32
C PHE A 246 26.15 6.95 -17.80
N ALA A 247 25.54 5.78 -18.04
CA ALA A 247 26.12 4.49 -17.65
C ALA A 247 27.47 4.25 -18.37
N PRO A 248 28.48 3.66 -17.70
CA PRO A 248 29.74 3.31 -18.36
C PRO A 248 29.48 2.33 -19.50
N ALA A 249 30.11 2.60 -20.66
CA ALA A 249 29.95 1.79 -21.87
C ALA A 249 30.29 0.31 -21.58
N GLY A 250 29.29 -0.57 -21.66
CA GLY A 250 29.45 -2.02 -21.40
C GLY A 250 28.26 -2.69 -20.73
N THR A 251 27.25 -1.96 -20.29
CA THR A 251 25.99 -2.53 -19.80
C THR A 251 25.09 -2.94 -20.98
N PRO A 252 24.63 -4.20 -21.10
CA PRO A 252 23.74 -4.59 -22.17
C PRO A 252 22.38 -3.89 -22.03
N ALA A 253 21.97 -3.16 -23.07
CA ALA A 253 20.61 -2.63 -23.16
C ALA A 253 19.62 -3.81 -23.30
N PRO A 254 18.55 -3.90 -22.48
CA PRO A 254 17.50 -4.88 -22.70
C PRO A 254 16.69 -4.53 -23.98
N PRO A 255 16.00 -5.52 -24.59
CA PRO A 255 15.22 -5.30 -25.80
C PRO A 255 14.12 -4.25 -25.55
N SER A 256 14.22 -3.13 -26.25
CA SER A 256 13.21 -2.07 -26.21
C SER A 256 11.92 -2.57 -26.86
N SER A 257 10.79 -2.42 -26.15
CA SER A 257 9.49 -2.41 -26.81
C SER A 257 9.40 -1.13 -27.65
N PRO A 258 8.89 -1.18 -28.89
CA PRO A 258 8.80 0.01 -29.71
C PRO A 258 7.81 1.00 -29.07
N PRO A 259 8.08 2.32 -29.14
CA PRO A 259 7.13 3.31 -28.67
C PRO A 259 5.82 3.23 -29.49
N PRO A 260 4.66 3.57 -28.89
CA PRO A 260 3.42 3.66 -29.66
C PRO A 260 3.59 4.71 -30.76
N ARG A 261 3.27 4.32 -32.00
CA ARG A 261 3.23 5.24 -33.14
C ARG A 261 2.06 6.19 -32.94
N THR A 262 2.31 7.37 -32.40
CA THR A 262 1.36 8.48 -32.51
C THR A 262 1.63 9.21 -33.83
N SER A 263 0.56 9.45 -34.59
CA SER A 263 0.57 10.19 -35.84
C SER A 263 0.98 11.63 -35.57
N ALA A 264 2.17 12.00 -36.03
CA ALA A 264 2.67 13.37 -35.98
C ALA A 264 1.83 14.28 -36.87
N GLY A 265 0.91 15.04 -36.27
CA GLY A 265 0.35 16.25 -36.85
C GLY A 265 1.43 17.34 -36.89
N ARG A 266 1.64 17.94 -38.07
CA ARG A 266 2.58 19.06 -38.25
C ARG A 266 2.11 20.28 -37.44
N LEU A 267 2.80 20.56 -36.34
CA LEU A 267 2.72 21.85 -35.64
C LEU A 267 3.61 22.88 -36.35
N PRO A 268 3.24 24.18 -36.37
CA PRO A 268 3.99 25.22 -37.07
C PRO A 268 5.35 25.48 -36.42
N LEU A 269 6.36 25.72 -37.25
CA LEU A 269 7.78 25.89 -36.94
C LEU A 269 8.10 27.00 -35.92
N ALA A 270 7.14 27.87 -35.58
CA ALA A 270 7.30 28.98 -34.65
C ALA A 270 7.24 28.56 -33.16
N ALA A 271 6.70 27.38 -32.83
CA ALA A 271 6.73 26.84 -31.46
C ALA A 271 8.07 26.15 -31.09
N ALA A 272 8.98 26.00 -32.05
CA ALA A 272 10.20 25.19 -31.93
C ALA A 272 11.39 25.88 -31.24
N LEU A 273 11.23 27.09 -30.69
CA LEU A 273 12.34 27.85 -30.08
C LEU A 273 12.17 28.18 -28.58
N ALA A 274 11.07 27.78 -27.95
CA ALA A 274 10.96 27.89 -26.50
C ALA A 274 11.63 26.67 -25.85
N GLN A 275 12.90 26.79 -25.44
CA GLN A 275 13.59 25.72 -24.70
C GLN A 275 12.74 25.27 -23.50
N PRO A 276 12.52 23.97 -23.29
CA PRO A 276 11.70 23.49 -22.18
C PRO A 276 12.24 24.00 -20.85
N LEU A 277 11.36 24.34 -19.91
CA LEU A 277 11.78 24.71 -18.56
C LEU A 277 12.46 23.51 -17.91
N THR A 278 13.62 23.75 -17.30
CA THR A 278 14.42 22.72 -16.62
C THR A 278 14.66 23.11 -15.17
N TYR A 279 14.87 22.10 -14.34
CA TYR A 279 15.31 22.27 -12.97
C TYR A 279 16.81 22.56 -12.95
N THR A 280 17.25 23.46 -12.09
CA THR A 280 18.65 23.91 -11.99
C THR A 280 19.27 23.67 -10.62
N GLY A 281 18.48 23.29 -9.62
CA GLY A 281 18.91 23.06 -8.24
C GLY A 281 18.89 24.33 -7.39
N SER A 282 18.78 24.15 -6.06
CA SER A 282 18.67 25.26 -5.12
C SER A 282 19.87 26.19 -5.11
N ASP A 283 21.08 25.69 -5.38
CA ASP A 283 22.33 26.47 -5.29
C ASP A 283 22.34 27.66 -6.25
N ARG A 284 21.66 27.55 -7.39
CA ARG A 284 21.54 28.64 -8.37
C ARG A 284 20.75 29.83 -7.83
N CYS A 285 19.94 29.62 -6.79
CA CYS A 285 19.13 30.67 -6.17
C CYS A 285 19.92 31.51 -5.16
N ALA A 286 20.97 30.94 -4.53
CA ALA A 286 21.67 31.54 -3.40
C ALA A 286 22.22 32.96 -3.67
N PRO A 287 22.83 33.28 -4.83
CA PRO A 287 23.43 34.59 -5.07
C PRO A 287 22.45 35.77 -5.06
N CYS A 288 21.18 35.54 -5.42
CA CYS A 288 20.14 36.58 -5.45
C CYS A 288 19.15 36.49 -4.27
N HIS A 289 19.03 35.31 -3.64
CA HIS A 289 18.05 35.02 -2.60
C HIS A 289 18.71 34.55 -1.30
N GLU A 290 19.79 35.19 -0.88
CA GLU A 290 20.63 34.78 0.26
C GLU A 290 19.81 34.52 1.54
N GLN A 291 18.91 35.43 1.91
CA GLN A 291 18.08 35.30 3.13
C GLN A 291 17.15 34.08 3.06
N ALA A 292 16.48 33.88 1.93
CA ALA A 292 15.60 32.74 1.73
C ALA A 292 16.37 31.42 1.66
N PHE A 293 17.53 31.43 1.00
CA PHE A 293 18.43 30.29 0.94
C PHE A 293 18.94 29.90 2.32
N ALA A 294 19.30 30.87 3.18
CA ALA A 294 19.73 30.62 4.54
C ALA A 294 18.63 29.99 5.42
N VAL A 295 17.36 30.34 5.20
CA VAL A 295 16.22 29.68 5.84
C VAL A 295 16.07 28.24 5.33
N TRP A 296 16.08 28.04 4.01
CA TRP A 296 15.97 26.71 3.40
C TRP A 296 17.11 25.78 3.85
N ALA A 297 18.35 26.25 3.83
CA ALA A 297 19.53 25.46 4.18
C ALA A 297 19.50 24.91 5.62
N LYS A 298 18.78 25.56 6.54
CA LYS A 298 18.61 25.10 7.93
C LYS A 298 17.42 24.15 8.12
N SER A 299 16.60 23.95 7.09
CA SER A 299 15.38 23.15 7.18
C SER A 299 15.64 21.66 6.96
N GLY A 300 14.67 20.83 7.32
CA GLY A 300 14.70 19.40 6.97
C GLY A 300 14.64 19.16 5.46
N HIS A 301 14.09 20.08 4.68
CA HIS A 301 14.00 19.96 3.22
C HIS A 301 15.38 19.95 2.55
N ALA A 302 16.31 20.79 3.01
CA ALA A 302 17.69 20.83 2.52
C ALA A 302 18.51 19.56 2.87
N HIS A 303 17.99 18.72 3.76
CA HIS A 303 18.62 17.49 4.22
C HIS A 303 17.78 16.23 3.90
N ALA A 304 16.72 16.38 3.10
CA ALA A 304 15.73 15.34 2.90
C ALA A 304 16.34 14.09 2.26
N PHE A 305 17.23 14.22 1.28
CA PHE A 305 17.81 13.06 0.61
C PHE A 305 18.76 12.27 1.52
N GLN A 306 19.44 12.94 2.46
CA GLN A 306 20.33 12.28 3.42
C GLN A 306 19.56 11.32 4.33
N THR A 307 18.29 11.60 4.64
CA THR A 307 17.46 10.65 5.40
C THR A 307 17.25 9.37 4.62
N LEU A 308 17.15 9.41 3.29
CA LEU A 308 17.04 8.22 2.46
C LEU A 308 18.33 7.41 2.47
N ILE A 309 19.49 8.07 2.33
CA ILE A 309 20.80 7.39 2.38
C ILE A 309 20.99 6.69 3.73
N ALA A 310 20.69 7.38 4.83
CA ALA A 310 20.79 6.82 6.18
C ALA A 310 19.89 5.59 6.35
N ASN A 311 18.74 5.58 5.67
CA ASN A 311 17.77 4.50 5.70
C ASN A 311 17.91 3.51 4.54
N LYS A 312 18.93 3.61 3.66
CA LYS A 312 19.08 2.74 2.48
C LYS A 312 17.86 2.77 1.54
N GLN A 313 17.31 3.95 1.27
CA GLN A 313 16.10 4.18 0.45
C GLN A 313 16.29 5.19 -0.67
N GLU A 314 17.54 5.55 -0.97
CA GLU A 314 17.90 6.58 -1.95
C GLU A 314 17.58 6.21 -3.42
N TYR A 315 17.13 4.97 -3.67
CA TYR A 315 16.55 4.51 -4.94
C TYR A 315 15.12 3.98 -4.78
N ASN A 316 14.39 4.32 -3.71
CA ASN A 316 12.98 3.94 -3.56
C ASN A 316 12.06 4.97 -4.26
N PRO A 317 11.36 4.60 -5.37
CA PRO A 317 10.47 5.50 -6.09
C PRO A 317 9.36 6.12 -5.25
N GLN A 318 8.90 5.42 -4.19
CA GLN A 318 7.88 5.92 -3.28
C GLN A 318 8.39 7.08 -2.40
N CYS A 319 9.71 7.12 -2.15
CA CYS A 319 10.34 8.16 -1.35
C CYS A 319 10.84 9.32 -2.21
N LEU A 320 11.33 9.04 -3.42
CA LEU A 320 12.01 10.03 -4.27
C LEU A 320 11.14 11.23 -4.63
N GLY A 321 9.83 11.05 -4.82
CA GLY A 321 8.88 12.14 -5.08
C GLY A 321 8.86 13.25 -4.01
N CYS A 322 9.17 12.90 -2.76
CA CYS A 322 9.12 13.81 -1.62
C CYS A 322 10.49 14.16 -1.03
N HIS A 323 11.57 13.63 -1.60
CA HIS A 323 12.94 13.81 -1.10
C HIS A 323 13.90 14.35 -2.17
N THR A 324 13.38 14.70 -3.36
CA THR A 324 14.14 15.24 -4.48
C THR A 324 13.35 16.31 -5.23
N ILE A 325 13.99 17.00 -6.18
CA ILE A 325 13.36 17.99 -7.05
C ILE A 325 12.81 17.29 -8.30
N GLY A 326 11.49 17.26 -8.45
CA GLY A 326 10.83 16.93 -9.72
C GLY A 326 10.92 15.46 -10.17
N TYR A 327 11.11 14.51 -9.25
CA TYR A 327 11.10 13.08 -9.61
C TYR A 327 9.82 12.69 -10.36
N GLY A 328 9.97 11.96 -11.47
CA GLY A 328 8.87 11.59 -12.36
C GLY A 328 8.36 12.72 -13.27
N LEU A 329 8.87 13.94 -13.13
CA LEU A 329 8.59 15.07 -14.02
C LEU A 329 9.68 15.21 -15.08
N THR A 330 9.31 15.82 -16.21
CA THR A 330 10.26 16.10 -17.30
C THR A 330 11.42 16.97 -16.81
N HIS A 331 12.66 16.56 -17.10
CA HIS A 331 13.91 17.19 -16.66
C HIS A 331 14.16 17.21 -15.14
N GLY A 332 13.36 16.52 -14.33
CA GLY A 332 13.56 16.43 -12.88
C GLY A 332 14.60 15.40 -12.47
N TYR A 333 14.64 15.11 -11.17
CA TYR A 333 15.58 14.15 -10.58
C TYR A 333 15.49 12.77 -11.22
N LEU A 334 16.65 12.20 -11.56
CA LEU A 334 16.81 10.85 -12.10
C LEU A 334 17.56 9.93 -11.13
N SER A 335 18.75 10.34 -10.72
CA SER A 335 19.63 9.57 -9.84
C SER A 335 20.68 10.50 -9.23
N PRO A 336 21.37 10.10 -8.15
CA PRO A 336 22.41 10.94 -7.56
C PRO A 336 23.61 11.13 -8.49
N LEU A 337 23.81 10.23 -9.46
CA LEU A 337 24.88 10.33 -10.46
C LEU A 337 24.50 11.23 -11.63
N ALA A 338 23.25 11.13 -12.13
CA ALA A 338 22.81 11.86 -13.31
C ALA A 338 22.38 13.29 -13.00
N THR A 339 21.77 13.52 -11.84
CA THR A 339 21.18 14.81 -11.44
C THR A 339 21.55 15.14 -9.98
N PRO A 340 22.84 15.28 -9.64
CA PRO A 340 23.28 15.50 -8.26
C PRO A 340 22.75 16.81 -7.66
N LEU A 341 22.49 17.82 -8.50
CA LEU A 341 21.94 19.12 -8.07
C LEU A 341 20.44 19.09 -7.72
N LEU A 342 19.76 17.98 -8.04
CA LEU A 342 18.32 17.81 -7.82
C LEU A 342 18.00 16.91 -6.62
N VAL A 343 19.02 16.52 -5.84
CA VAL A 343 18.81 15.89 -4.52
C VAL A 343 18.20 16.91 -3.56
N ASN A 344 17.52 16.41 -2.53
CA ASN A 344 16.78 17.17 -1.51
C ASN A 344 15.49 17.81 -2.02
N VAL A 345 14.66 18.26 -1.08
CA VAL A 345 13.52 19.12 -1.39
C VAL A 345 14.07 20.53 -1.53
N GLY A 346 14.15 21.04 -2.76
CA GLY A 346 14.80 22.30 -3.09
C GLY A 346 13.83 23.47 -3.28
N CYS A 347 14.37 24.65 -3.62
CA CYS A 347 13.56 25.83 -3.95
C CYS A 347 12.55 25.54 -5.07
N GLU A 348 12.99 24.78 -6.07
CA GLU A 348 12.19 24.41 -7.24
C GLU A 348 11.12 23.35 -6.95
N SER A 349 11.14 22.70 -5.78
CA SER A 349 10.05 21.83 -5.36
C SER A 349 8.76 22.63 -5.15
N CYS A 350 8.86 23.82 -4.52
CA CYS A 350 7.69 24.67 -4.25
C CYS A 350 7.44 25.72 -5.34
N HIS A 351 8.50 26.23 -5.99
CA HIS A 351 8.42 27.31 -6.97
C HIS A 351 8.38 26.83 -8.43
N GLY A 352 8.66 25.55 -8.68
CA GLY A 352 8.78 24.98 -10.02
C GLY A 352 10.15 25.21 -10.67
N PRO A 353 10.32 24.77 -11.94
CA PRO A 353 11.61 24.85 -12.65
C PRO A 353 12.01 26.30 -12.95
N SER A 354 13.26 26.64 -12.65
CA SER A 354 13.76 28.02 -12.66
C SER A 354 14.67 28.37 -13.85
N SER A 355 14.85 27.49 -14.84
CA SER A 355 15.91 27.64 -15.86
C SER A 355 15.98 28.98 -16.59
N ARG A 356 14.85 29.69 -16.75
CA ARG A 356 14.79 31.01 -17.38
C ARG A 356 14.83 32.18 -16.41
N HIS A 357 14.53 31.94 -15.13
CA HIS A 357 14.37 33.02 -14.14
C HIS A 357 15.63 33.88 -13.95
N PRO A 358 16.85 33.33 -13.84
CA PRO A 358 18.07 34.13 -13.70
C PRO A 358 18.28 35.14 -14.83
N ASP A 359 17.82 34.83 -16.04
CA ASP A 359 17.95 35.69 -17.22
C ASP A 359 16.73 36.60 -17.43
N GLN A 360 15.66 36.40 -16.64
CA GLN A 360 14.36 37.06 -16.79
C GLN A 360 13.80 37.54 -15.44
N VAL A 361 14.67 37.98 -14.52
CA VAL A 361 14.30 38.35 -13.15
C VAL A 361 13.15 39.37 -13.06
N GLN A 362 13.02 40.25 -14.05
CA GLN A 362 11.98 41.28 -14.12
C GLN A 362 10.56 40.71 -14.29
N GLN A 363 10.43 39.47 -14.81
CA GLN A 363 9.14 38.79 -14.97
C GLN A 363 8.65 38.19 -13.63
N GLY A 364 9.48 38.23 -12.59
CA GLY A 364 9.23 37.51 -11.35
C GLY A 364 9.44 36.01 -11.50
N PHE A 365 9.23 35.28 -10.41
CA PHE A 365 9.29 33.83 -10.38
C PHE A 365 8.08 33.28 -9.63
N GLY A 366 7.62 32.11 -10.04
CA GLY A 366 6.32 31.54 -9.69
C GLY A 366 5.92 31.70 -8.22
N ARG A 367 4.62 31.89 -8.00
CA ARG A 367 4.02 31.85 -6.67
C ARG A 367 3.83 30.42 -6.22
N THR A 368 3.97 30.21 -4.93
CA THR A 368 3.70 28.93 -4.28
C THR A 368 2.42 29.05 -3.45
N ASP A 369 1.70 27.94 -3.32
CA ASP A 369 0.50 27.83 -2.50
C ASP A 369 0.75 26.78 -1.39
N PRO A 370 0.27 27.00 -0.16
CA PRO A 370 0.40 26.02 0.93
C PRO A 370 -0.18 24.62 0.60
N SER A 371 -1.05 24.48 -0.39
CA SER A 371 -1.53 23.19 -0.88
C SER A 371 -0.40 22.29 -1.37
N PHE A 372 0.73 22.84 -1.79
CA PHE A 372 1.88 22.03 -2.19
C PHE A 372 2.42 21.20 -1.02
N CYS A 373 2.36 21.72 0.21
CA CYS A 373 2.89 21.04 1.39
C CYS A 373 2.26 19.66 1.59
N VAL A 374 0.95 19.51 1.32
CA VAL A 374 0.22 18.26 1.51
C VAL A 374 0.42 17.24 0.38
N THR A 375 1.18 17.59 -0.66
CA THR A 375 1.66 16.61 -1.66
C THR A 375 2.58 15.58 -1.01
N CYS A 376 3.35 16.00 -0.01
CA CYS A 376 4.26 15.14 0.75
C CYS A 376 3.85 14.99 2.21
N HIS A 377 3.26 16.01 2.82
CA HIS A 377 2.74 15.93 4.19
C HIS A 377 1.28 15.45 4.22
N SER A 378 1.08 14.20 3.79
CA SER A 378 -0.20 13.50 3.94
C SER A 378 -0.30 12.82 5.31
N ALA A 379 -1.50 12.38 5.70
CA ALA A 379 -1.68 11.56 6.90
C ALA A 379 -0.87 10.25 6.87
N GLU A 380 -0.52 9.77 5.67
CA GLU A 380 0.28 8.57 5.48
C GLU A 380 1.78 8.83 5.64
N ASN A 381 2.28 9.92 5.05
CA ASN A 381 3.71 10.20 4.98
C ASN A 381 4.21 11.08 6.13
N SER A 382 3.33 11.91 6.72
CA SER A 382 3.65 12.83 7.79
C SER A 382 2.44 12.99 8.73
N PRO A 383 2.10 11.95 9.52
CA PRO A 383 0.90 11.94 10.37
C PRO A 383 0.87 13.06 11.41
N ASP A 384 2.04 13.56 11.83
CA ASP A 384 2.18 14.64 12.82
C ASP A 384 2.18 16.05 12.19
N PHE A 385 1.97 16.16 10.87
CA PHE A 385 2.04 17.44 10.19
C PHE A 385 0.93 18.38 10.64
N LYS A 386 1.34 19.50 11.25
CA LYS A 386 0.45 20.59 11.64
C LYS A 386 0.89 21.86 10.91
N PRO A 387 0.12 22.37 9.94
CA PRO A 387 0.52 23.54 9.15
C PRO A 387 0.98 24.73 9.99
N ALA A 388 0.26 25.02 11.08
CA ALA A 388 0.57 26.12 11.99
C ALA A 388 1.94 26.00 12.69
N GLU A 389 2.44 24.78 12.90
CA GLU A 389 3.74 24.52 13.53
C GLU A 389 4.87 24.35 12.50
N TYR A 390 4.56 23.90 11.29
CA TYR A 390 5.54 23.53 10.26
C TYR A 390 5.84 24.69 9.29
N ILE A 391 4.83 25.42 8.84
CA ILE A 391 5.00 26.54 7.89
C ILE A 391 5.96 27.61 8.43
N PRO A 392 5.91 28.02 9.73
CA PRO A 392 6.85 29.01 10.25
C PRO A 392 8.33 28.62 10.10
N LYS A 393 8.64 27.31 10.05
CA LYS A 393 10.01 26.80 9.92
C LYS A 393 10.61 27.03 8.53
N VAL A 394 9.77 27.25 7.52
CA VAL A 394 10.19 27.48 6.13
C VAL A 394 9.82 28.89 5.65
N LYS A 395 9.27 29.72 6.52
CA LYS A 395 8.85 31.08 6.16
C LYS A 395 10.05 31.94 5.80
N HIS A 396 10.06 32.39 4.55
CA HIS A 396 11.09 33.30 4.00
C HIS A 396 10.45 34.43 3.17
N TRP A 397 9.17 34.69 3.40
CA TRP A 397 8.39 35.75 2.76
C TRP A 397 7.79 36.70 3.82
N ASP A 398 7.46 37.90 3.37
CA ASP A 398 6.76 38.91 4.15
C ASP A 398 5.24 38.73 4.02
N ASP A 399 4.51 38.81 5.13
CA ASP A 399 3.04 38.69 5.18
C ASP A 399 2.33 39.79 4.37
N GLN A 400 2.98 40.93 4.12
CA GLN A 400 2.45 41.98 3.25
C GLN A 400 2.54 41.61 1.75
N ARG A 401 3.51 40.77 1.36
CA ARG A 401 3.69 40.31 -0.03
C ARG A 401 2.82 39.09 -0.35
N ALA A 402 2.38 38.33 0.65
CA ALA A 402 1.53 37.14 0.48
C ALA A 402 0.08 37.46 0.06
N ARG A 403 -0.37 38.72 0.16
CA ARG A 403 -1.76 39.16 -0.14
C ARG A 403 -1.96 39.77 -1.53
N ARG A 404 -0.89 39.96 -2.30
CA ARG A 404 -0.96 40.37 -3.70
C ARG A 404 -0.83 39.15 -4.56
#